data_AF-A0A1V1UNK0-F1
#
_entry.id   AF-A0A1V1UNK0-F1
#
_cell.length_a   1.000
_cell.length_b   1.000
_cell.length_c   1.000
_cell.angle_alpha   90.00
_cell.angle_beta   90.00
_cell.angle_gamma   90.00
#
_symmetry.space_group_name_H-M   'P 1'
#
loop_
_entity.id
_entity.type
_entity.pdbx_description
1 polymer ?
#
loop_
_entity_poly.entity_id
_entity_poly.type
_entity_poly.pdbx_seq_one_letter_code
_entity_poly.pdbx_strand_id
1 'polypeptide(L)'
;MSAPLPNALRARFQRYIEDGLSGRAAALRLRLSPATGARWARAIRTRGHADPAPQGRPRGRGKLAPYQAFFEELVAQDPDITLYELRDALAAAEGVKVHHSSIAALLSRLGFSYKKNRWWPPNAIVSG
;
A
#
# COMPACT_ATOMS: atom_id res chain seq x y z
N MET A 1 -12.14 7.93 7.22
CA MET A 1 -11.00 8.76 7.66
C MET A 1 -11.13 10.13 7.00
N SER A 2 -10.91 11.22 7.73
CA SER A 2 -10.85 12.55 7.13
C SER A 2 -9.57 12.74 6.32
N ALA A 3 -9.66 13.43 5.19
CA ALA A 3 -8.53 13.73 4.33
C ALA A 3 -7.46 14.53 5.08
N PRO A 4 -6.17 14.38 4.74
CA PRO A 4 -5.13 15.18 5.36
C PRO A 4 -5.24 16.63 4.89
N LEU A 5 -4.84 17.58 5.73
CA LEU A 5 -4.75 18.98 5.32
C LEU A 5 -3.85 19.13 4.07
N PRO A 6 -4.21 20.05 3.14
CA PRO A 6 -3.52 20.24 1.87
C PRO A 6 -2.01 20.41 1.99
N ASN A 7 -1.26 19.85 1.03
CA ASN A 7 0.20 19.97 0.97
C ASN A 7 0.66 21.43 0.84
N ALA A 8 -0.13 22.28 0.18
CA ALA A 8 0.17 23.72 0.09
C ALA A 8 0.23 24.41 1.47
N LEU A 9 -0.61 24.00 2.43
CA LEU A 9 -0.56 24.52 3.81
C LEU A 9 0.69 24.04 4.53
N ARG A 10 1.08 22.77 4.32
CA ARG A 10 2.29 22.19 4.91
C ARG A 10 3.56 22.87 4.38
N ALA A 11 3.63 23.12 3.08
CA ALA A 11 4.73 23.85 2.45
C ALA A 11 4.83 25.31 2.93
N ARG A 12 3.68 26.00 3.12
CA ARG A 12 3.67 27.34 3.75
C ARG A 12 4.12 27.29 5.21
N PHE A 13 3.68 26.29 5.96
CA PHE A 13 4.09 26.11 7.35
C PHE A 13 5.60 25.88 7.46
N GLN A 14 6.16 25.04 6.58
CA GLN A 14 7.58 24.75 6.54
C GLN A 14 8.40 26.02 6.27
N ARG A 15 8.01 26.83 5.29
CA ARG A 15 8.65 28.14 5.04
C ARG A 15 8.66 29.03 6.29
N TYR A 16 7.56 29.10 7.03
CA TYR A 16 7.55 29.88 8.28
C TYR A 16 8.51 29.34 9.34
N ILE A 17 8.69 28.01 9.44
CA ILE A 17 9.70 27.44 10.34
C ILE A 17 11.11 27.83 9.89
N GLU A 18 11.38 27.77 8.58
CA GLU A 18 12.65 28.18 7.98
C GLU A 18 12.93 29.68 8.18
N ASP A 19 11.90 30.52 8.12
CA ASP A 19 11.93 31.95 8.46
C ASP A 19 12.08 32.23 9.97
N GLY A 20 12.24 31.19 10.80
CA GLY A 20 12.50 31.30 12.23
C GLY A 20 11.27 31.38 13.14
N LEU A 21 10.05 31.18 12.61
CA LEU A 21 8.86 31.13 13.47
C LEU A 21 8.81 29.85 14.31
N SER A 22 8.27 29.98 15.52
CA SER A 22 7.86 28.81 16.29
C SER A 22 6.67 28.09 15.62
N GLY A 23 6.53 26.79 15.86
CA GLY A 23 5.41 26.02 15.33
C GLY A 23 4.03 26.55 15.74
N ARG A 24 3.93 27.18 16.93
CA ARG A 24 2.69 27.83 17.37
C ARG A 24 2.42 29.11 16.57
N ALA A 25 3.43 29.95 16.35
CA ALA A 25 3.29 31.17 15.55
C ALA A 25 2.95 30.87 14.07
N ALA A 26 3.61 29.88 13.48
CA ALA A 26 3.33 29.41 12.13
C ALA A 26 1.90 28.87 11.98
N ALA A 27 1.41 28.10 12.96
CA ALA A 27 0.04 27.60 12.96
C ALA A 27 -0.99 28.74 13.05
N LEU A 28 -0.77 29.74 13.90
CA LEU A 28 -1.65 30.90 14.01
C LEU A 28 -1.76 31.66 12.68
N ARG A 29 -0.63 31.88 11.98
CA ARG A 29 -0.64 32.53 10.65
C ARG A 29 -1.42 31.77 9.59
N LEU A 30 -1.48 30.44 9.71
CA LEU A 30 -2.23 29.57 8.80
C LEU A 30 -3.63 29.23 9.31
N ARG A 31 -4.08 29.86 10.42
CA ARG A 31 -5.38 29.58 11.06
C ARG A 31 -5.55 28.09 11.40
N LEU A 32 -4.46 27.43 11.77
CA LEU A 32 -4.42 26.04 12.22
C LEU A 32 -4.44 25.97 13.75
N SER A 33 -4.88 24.82 14.29
CA SER A 33 -4.82 24.59 15.72
C SER A 33 -3.36 24.51 16.22
N PRO A 34 -3.07 24.96 17.47
CA PRO A 34 -1.74 24.84 18.06
C PRO A 34 -1.20 23.40 18.07
N ALA A 35 -2.08 22.41 18.27
CA ALA A 35 -1.74 20.99 18.22
C ALA A 35 -1.25 20.55 16.84
N THR A 36 -1.85 21.06 15.76
CA THR A 36 -1.39 20.80 14.38
C THR A 36 0.00 21.40 14.17
N GLY A 37 0.19 22.65 14.62
CA GLY A 37 1.50 23.32 14.57
C GLY A 37 2.59 22.54 15.30
N ALA A 38 2.32 22.08 16.52
CA ALA A 38 3.26 21.28 17.29
C ALA A 38 3.63 19.97 16.58
N ARG A 39 2.65 19.27 16.00
CA ARG A 39 2.89 18.03 15.23
C ARG A 39 3.74 18.28 13.98
N TRP A 40 3.44 19.33 13.22
CA TRP A 40 4.18 19.65 11.99
C TRP A 40 5.60 20.14 12.28
N ALA A 41 5.78 21.00 13.29
CA ALA A 41 7.11 21.44 13.72
C ALA A 41 7.97 20.27 14.23
N ARG A 42 7.36 19.29 14.92
CA ARG A 42 8.05 18.04 15.27
C ARG A 42 8.45 17.25 14.03
N ALA A 43 7.53 17.06 13.08
CA ALA A 43 7.80 16.31 11.85
C ALA A 43 8.93 16.94 11.01
N ILE A 44 8.94 18.27 10.87
CA ILE A 44 10.02 18.99 10.18
C ILE A 44 11.35 18.78 10.88
N ARG A 45 11.40 18.91 12.21
CA ARG A 45 12.65 18.68 12.97
C ARG A 45 13.15 17.23 12.89
N THR A 46 12.25 16.25 12.80
CA THR A 46 12.64 14.83 12.83
C THR A 46 12.84 14.20 11.45
N ARG A 47 12.16 14.70 10.41
CA ARG A 47 12.17 14.14 9.05
C ARG A 47 12.57 15.14 7.98
N GLY A 48 12.63 16.43 8.28
CA GLY A 48 12.89 17.51 7.32
C GLY A 48 11.66 18.05 6.61
N HIS A 49 10.48 17.42 6.76
CA HIS A 49 9.27 17.82 6.06
C HIS A 49 8.01 17.53 6.88
N ALA A 50 6.93 18.26 6.58
CA ALA A 50 5.64 18.09 7.23
C ALA A 50 4.66 17.24 6.42
N ASP A 51 5.09 16.32 5.55
CA ASP A 51 4.14 15.59 4.70
C ASP A 51 3.18 14.69 5.50
N PRO A 52 1.96 14.46 4.99
CA PRO A 52 1.07 13.48 5.59
C PRO A 52 1.72 12.08 5.55
N ALA A 53 1.53 11.33 6.64
CA ALA A 53 1.81 9.89 6.60
C ALA A 53 0.84 9.21 5.62
N PRO A 54 1.23 8.09 4.99
CA PRO A 54 0.31 7.28 4.19
C PRO A 54 -0.98 7.01 4.97
N GLN A 55 -2.11 7.43 4.41
CA GLN A 55 -3.43 7.17 4.97
C GLN A 55 -4.02 5.91 4.37
N GLY A 56 -4.78 5.17 5.18
CA GLY A 56 -5.42 3.93 4.77
C GLY A 56 -4.56 2.69 5.01
N ARG A 57 -5.05 1.55 4.54
CA ARG A 57 -4.37 0.27 4.68
C ARG A 57 -3.02 0.36 3.95
N PRO A 58 -1.89 0.01 4.61
CA PRO A 58 -0.59 -0.01 3.97
C PRO A 58 -0.65 -0.75 2.64
N ARG A 59 0.02 -0.22 1.61
CA ARG A 59 0.25 -0.96 0.37
C ARG A 59 1.19 -2.11 0.69
N GLY A 60 0.62 -3.26 0.98
CA GLY A 60 1.32 -4.47 1.37
C GLY A 60 0.82 -5.64 0.56
N ARG A 61 1.75 -6.42 0.03
CA ARG A 61 1.47 -7.78 -0.39
C ARG A 61 1.08 -8.52 0.92
N GLY A 62 -0.16 -9.01 1.00
CA GLY A 62 -0.76 -9.48 2.25
C GLY A 62 -0.07 -10.74 2.81
N LYS A 63 -0.78 -11.54 3.62
CA LYS A 63 -0.29 -12.84 4.12
C LYS A 63 0.29 -13.74 3.00
N LEU A 64 -0.17 -13.53 1.76
CA LEU A 64 0.25 -14.27 0.57
C LEU A 64 1.48 -13.69 -0.17
N ALA A 65 2.07 -12.59 0.29
CA ALA A 65 3.24 -11.99 -0.34
C ALA A 65 4.42 -12.93 -0.57
N PRO A 66 4.81 -13.75 0.42
CA PRO A 66 5.98 -14.62 0.27
C PRO A 66 5.72 -15.77 -0.70
N TYR A 67 4.44 -16.11 -0.92
CA TYR A 67 4.00 -17.27 -1.71
C TYR A 67 3.59 -16.91 -3.14
N GLN A 68 3.97 -15.72 -3.62
CA GLN A 68 3.66 -15.31 -4.99
C GLN A 68 4.22 -16.28 -6.03
N ALA A 69 5.53 -16.60 -5.94
CA ALA A 69 6.19 -17.51 -6.87
C ALA A 69 5.58 -18.92 -6.84
N PHE A 70 5.18 -19.39 -5.66
CA PHE A 70 4.48 -20.67 -5.49
C PHE A 70 3.18 -20.73 -6.32
N PHE A 71 2.36 -19.67 -6.29
CA PHE A 71 1.14 -19.64 -7.10
C PHE A 71 1.42 -19.49 -8.60
N GLU A 72 2.40 -18.66 -8.98
CA GLU A 72 2.79 -18.49 -10.38
C GLU A 72 3.27 -19.82 -10.99
N GLU A 73 4.07 -20.58 -10.24
CA GLU A 73 4.55 -21.89 -10.66
C GLU A 73 3.42 -22.92 -10.78
N LEU A 74 2.55 -23.04 -9.79
CA LEU A 74 1.41 -23.98 -9.85
C LEU A 74 0.47 -23.68 -11.01
N VAL A 75 0.15 -22.40 -11.23
CA VAL A 75 -0.71 -21.99 -12.35
C VAL A 75 -0.02 -22.18 -13.70
N ALA A 76 1.31 -22.07 -13.77
CA ALA A 76 2.07 -22.36 -14.98
C ALA A 76 2.11 -23.86 -15.30
N GLN A 77 2.23 -24.72 -14.27
CA GLN A 77 2.22 -26.18 -14.40
C GLN A 77 0.83 -26.71 -14.74
N ASP A 78 -0.21 -26.19 -14.09
CA ASP A 78 -1.61 -26.53 -14.33
C ASP A 78 -2.46 -25.26 -14.44
N PRO A 79 -2.69 -24.77 -15.68
CA PRO A 79 -3.56 -23.62 -15.90
C PRO A 79 -5.02 -23.84 -15.48
N ASP A 80 -5.49 -25.08 -15.35
CA ASP A 80 -6.89 -25.38 -15.00
C ASP A 80 -7.09 -25.49 -13.48
N ILE A 81 -6.00 -25.36 -12.70
CA ILE A 81 -6.02 -25.45 -11.24
C ILE A 81 -7.02 -24.47 -10.60
N THR A 82 -7.87 -25.00 -9.74
CA THR A 82 -8.91 -24.23 -9.07
C THR A 82 -8.35 -23.46 -7.89
N LEU A 83 -9.06 -22.39 -7.48
CA LEU A 83 -8.69 -21.64 -6.27
C LEU A 83 -8.73 -22.49 -4.99
N TYR A 84 -9.54 -23.56 -4.96
CA TYR A 84 -9.62 -24.47 -3.83
C TYR A 84 -8.39 -25.38 -3.77
N GLU A 85 -7.94 -25.90 -4.91
CA GLU A 85 -6.69 -26.66 -5.01
C GLU A 85 -5.48 -25.80 -4.66
N LEU A 86 -5.41 -24.55 -5.15
CA LEU A 86 -4.34 -23.62 -4.76
C LEU A 86 -4.33 -23.33 -3.25
N ARG A 87 -5.52 -23.24 -2.62
CA ARG A 87 -5.65 -23.07 -1.17
C ARG A 87 -5.12 -24.30 -0.44
N ASP A 88 -5.53 -25.48 -0.88
CA ASP A 88 -5.19 -26.74 -0.22
C ASP A 88 -3.71 -27.09 -0.40
N ALA A 89 -3.15 -26.80 -1.58
CA ALA A 89 -1.73 -26.90 -1.86
C ALA A 89 -0.91 -25.97 -0.95
N LEU A 90 -1.32 -24.71 -0.78
CA LEU A 90 -0.63 -23.79 0.15
C LEU A 90 -0.73 -24.27 1.60
N ALA A 91 -1.89 -24.76 2.02
CA ALA A 91 -2.07 -25.26 3.38
C ALA A 91 -1.21 -26.50 3.63
N ALA A 92 -1.08 -27.41 2.66
CA ALA A 92 -0.28 -28.61 2.75
C ALA A 92 1.24 -28.31 2.74
N ALA A 93 1.69 -27.44 1.85
CA ALA A 93 3.11 -27.12 1.69
C ALA A 93 3.65 -26.20 2.79
N GLU A 94 2.87 -25.19 3.20
CA GLU A 94 3.36 -24.07 4.02
C GLU A 94 2.62 -23.93 5.36
N GLY A 95 1.60 -24.77 5.62
CA GLY A 95 0.75 -24.65 6.81
C GLY A 95 -0.13 -23.39 6.82
N VAL A 96 -0.17 -22.64 5.71
CA VAL A 96 -0.83 -21.33 5.64
C VAL A 96 -2.31 -21.47 5.28
N LYS A 97 -3.17 -21.25 6.27
CA LYS A 97 -4.63 -21.17 6.06
C LYS A 97 -5.03 -19.77 5.55
N VAL A 98 -5.70 -19.74 4.40
CA VAL A 98 -6.30 -18.54 3.78
C VAL A 98 -7.62 -18.86 3.12
N HIS A 99 -8.44 -17.83 2.88
CA HIS A 99 -9.62 -17.95 2.06
C HIS A 99 -9.25 -17.89 0.57
N HIS A 100 -9.93 -18.68 -0.27
CA HIS A 100 -9.68 -18.78 -1.72
C HIS A 100 -9.81 -17.41 -2.44
N SER A 101 -10.69 -16.52 -1.98
CA SER A 101 -10.81 -15.16 -2.53
C SER A 101 -9.55 -14.30 -2.33
N SER A 102 -8.74 -14.58 -1.29
CA SER A 102 -7.46 -13.90 -1.10
C SER A 102 -6.46 -14.30 -2.18
N ILE A 103 -6.51 -15.55 -2.61
CA ILE A 103 -5.69 -16.09 -3.70
C ILE A 103 -6.15 -15.49 -5.03
N ALA A 104 -7.46 -15.45 -5.28
CA ALA A 104 -8.03 -14.80 -6.47
C ALA A 104 -7.62 -13.32 -6.59
N ALA A 105 -7.66 -12.58 -5.47
CA ALA A 105 -7.23 -11.18 -5.42
C ALA A 105 -5.72 -11.03 -5.67
N LEU A 106 -4.90 -11.97 -5.19
CA LEU A 106 -3.47 -11.99 -5.49
C LEU A 106 -3.25 -12.22 -6.98
N LEU A 107 -3.79 -13.30 -7.56
CA LEU A 107 -3.63 -13.66 -8.97
C LEU A 107 -4.10 -12.53 -9.90
N SER A 108 -5.24 -11.90 -9.60
CA SER A 108 -5.75 -10.74 -10.36
C SER A 108 -4.77 -9.56 -10.32
N ARG A 109 -4.12 -9.31 -9.17
CA ARG A 109 -3.11 -8.25 -9.03
C ARG A 109 -1.81 -8.57 -9.76
N LEU A 110 -1.50 -9.85 -9.95
CA LEU A 110 -0.40 -10.34 -10.77
C LEU A 110 -0.74 -10.34 -12.28
N GLY A 111 -1.98 -10.00 -12.63
CA GLY A 111 -2.46 -9.90 -14.00
C GLY A 111 -2.95 -11.23 -14.59
N PHE A 112 -3.06 -12.29 -13.80
CA PHE A 112 -3.73 -13.50 -14.23
C PHE A 112 -5.23 -13.28 -14.37
N SER A 113 -5.85 -13.91 -15.36
CA SER A 113 -7.30 -13.90 -15.53
C SER A 113 -7.86 -15.30 -15.71
N TYR A 114 -8.93 -15.64 -15.00
CA TYR A 114 -9.60 -16.92 -15.14
C TYR A 114 -10.67 -16.83 -16.23
N LYS A 115 -10.47 -17.51 -17.36
CA LYS A 115 -11.40 -17.51 -18.50
C LYS A 115 -11.49 -18.91 -19.08
N LYS A 116 -12.69 -19.36 -19.45
CA LYS A 116 -12.92 -20.68 -20.05
C LYS A 116 -12.32 -21.82 -19.20
N ASN A 117 -12.53 -21.75 -17.88
CA ASN A 117 -12.06 -22.72 -16.89
C ASN A 117 -10.53 -22.84 -16.77
N ARG A 118 -9.78 -21.81 -17.17
CA ARG A 118 -8.33 -21.78 -17.04
C ARG A 118 -7.78 -20.41 -16.72
N TRP A 119 -6.66 -20.39 -16.04
CA TRP A 119 -5.87 -19.20 -15.80
C TRP A 119 -5.06 -18.84 -17.03
N TRP A 120 -5.22 -17.60 -17.46
CA TRP A 120 -4.41 -16.97 -18.49
C TRP A 120 -3.33 -16.14 -17.80
N PRO A 121 -2.06 -16.28 -18.20
CA PRO A 121 -0.99 -15.44 -17.67
C PRO A 121 -1.25 -13.97 -18.02
N PRO A 122 -0.63 -13.04 -17.27
CA PRO A 122 -0.61 -11.63 -17.67
C PRO A 122 -0.12 -11.48 -19.10
N ASN A 123 -0.76 -10.62 -19.89
CA ASN A 123 -0.22 -10.22 -21.18
C ASN A 123 1.20 -9.69 -20.95
N ALA A 124 2.20 -10.34 -21.55
CA ALA A 124 3.58 -9.86 -21.47
C ALA A 124 3.61 -8.44 -22.05
N ILE A 125 3.75 -7.45 -21.19
CA ILE A 125 4.17 -6.13 -21.64
C ILE A 125 5.62 -6.33 -22.06
N VAL A 126 5.84 -6.52 -23.36
CA VAL A 126 7.16 -6.37 -23.99
C VAL A 126 7.64 -4.98 -23.61
N SER A 127 8.50 -4.93 -22.60
CA SER A 127 9.24 -3.72 -22.25
C SER A 127 10.41 -3.69 -23.22
N GLY A 128 10.23 -2.94 -24.31
CA GLY A 128 11.35 -2.48 -25.14
C GLY A 128 12.08 -1.33 -24.45
#